data_AF-A0A158RCL2-F1
#
_entry.id   AF-A0A158RCL2-F1
#
_cell.length_a   1.000
_cell.length_b   1.000
_cell.length_c   1.000
_cell.angle_alpha   90.00
_cell.angle_beta   90.00
_cell.angle_gamma   90.00
#
_symmetry.space_group_name_H-M   'P 1'
#
loop_
_entity.id
_entity.type
_entity.pdbx_description
1 polymer ?
#
loop_
_entity_poly.entity_id
_entity_poly.type
_entity_poly.pdbx_seq_one_letter_code
_entity_poly.pdbx_strand_id
1 'polypeptide(L)'
;MNIQCLLLICFQLCFPLRQAITFGRITSRKMEPSVALIHIARNTRRVRGNGYTYKLKDEYCTGSLISRQVLITAGHCIRGKSGSTIMVNFMEKQKLLLFRTVQKYHIFRQVDVLLNHEVTTTLIMNWYCLICKNYKLISFQSGEDIALVLLNKPVYLCDESDPEHERVGVARLPLGSLRYRWTDNEIKSAKCTIFGYGKNEKRSKIDFRLRSMQINLKMSKSLVANLSNNQKICPGDSGGPVICSRGDQSYLVGITTAVISAQSSKIPQLCAFRASDGKYAVITSAKFYDIRRGISQILRFLNVHGQINNMLNDYLKCFNGTYRI
;
A
#
# COMPACT_ATOMS: atom_id res chain seq x y z
N MET A 1 -14.27 -44.50 -45.27
CA MET A 1 -13.89 -43.09 -45.03
C MET A 1 -15.18 -42.31 -44.80
N ASN A 2 -15.55 -42.08 -43.54
CA ASN A 2 -16.76 -41.33 -43.18
C ASN A 2 -16.36 -40.06 -42.42
N ILE A 3 -16.81 -38.92 -42.97
CA ILE A 3 -16.65 -37.58 -42.43
C ILE A 3 -17.74 -37.38 -41.38
N GLN A 4 -17.41 -37.55 -40.11
CA GLN A 4 -18.31 -37.22 -39.00
C GLN A 4 -17.57 -36.95 -37.68
N CYS A 5 -16.51 -36.12 -37.73
CA CYS A 5 -15.80 -35.70 -36.52
C CYS A 5 -15.21 -34.30 -36.69
N LEU A 6 -16.07 -33.26 -36.76
CA LEU A 6 -15.59 -31.88 -36.62
C LEU A 6 -16.71 -30.90 -36.28
N LEU A 7 -17.52 -31.22 -35.26
CA LEU A 7 -18.57 -30.32 -34.80
C LEU A 7 -18.89 -30.54 -33.32
N LEU A 8 -17.87 -30.54 -32.46
CA LEU A 8 -18.08 -30.34 -31.03
C LEU A 8 -16.76 -29.92 -30.37
N ILE A 9 -16.86 -28.93 -29.48
CA ILE A 9 -15.82 -28.35 -28.62
C ILE A 9 -14.98 -27.23 -29.28
N CYS A 10 -15.67 -26.20 -29.77
CA CYS A 10 -15.17 -24.82 -29.69
C CYS A 10 -16.10 -23.99 -28.79
N PHE A 11 -16.52 -24.56 -27.66
CA PHE A 11 -17.01 -23.76 -26.56
C PHE A 11 -15.81 -23.01 -26.02
N GLN A 12 -15.71 -21.77 -26.46
CA GLN A 12 -14.92 -20.72 -25.86
C GLN A 12 -14.98 -20.85 -24.33
N LEU A 13 -13.93 -21.40 -23.74
CA LEU A 13 -13.56 -21.09 -22.36
C LEU A 13 -13.01 -19.66 -22.38
N CYS A 14 -13.91 -18.72 -22.65
CA CYS A 14 -13.77 -17.33 -22.30
C CYS A 14 -13.87 -17.27 -20.78
N PHE A 15 -12.84 -17.77 -20.08
CA PHE A 15 -12.72 -17.56 -18.64
C PHE A 15 -12.74 -16.05 -18.44
N PRO A 16 -13.68 -15.50 -17.65
CA PRO A 16 -13.64 -14.09 -17.32
C PRO A 16 -12.41 -13.88 -16.44
N LEU A 17 -11.31 -13.48 -17.09
CA LEU A 17 -10.12 -12.94 -16.45
C LEU A 17 -10.52 -11.68 -15.69
N ARG A 18 -10.94 -11.84 -14.43
CA ARG A 18 -11.41 -10.72 -13.62
C ARG A 18 -10.86 -10.84 -12.20
N GLN A 19 -10.11 -9.80 -11.79
CA GLN A 19 -9.87 -9.28 -10.43
C GLN A 19 -8.46 -9.43 -9.81
N ALA A 20 -7.45 -8.73 -10.35
CA ALA A 20 -6.21 -8.28 -9.67
C ALA A 20 -6.41 -6.86 -9.11
N ILE A 21 -5.48 -6.25 -8.35
CA ILE A 21 -5.47 -4.76 -8.18
C ILE A 21 -5.14 -4.12 -9.51
N THR A 22 -4.30 -4.80 -10.29
CA THR A 22 -3.84 -4.36 -11.59
C THR A 22 -4.80 -4.72 -12.74
N PHE A 23 -5.70 -5.70 -12.55
CA PHE A 23 -7.03 -5.79 -13.19
C PHE A 23 -8.15 -5.23 -12.32
N GLY A 24 -7.80 -4.41 -11.33
CA GLY A 24 -8.74 -3.79 -10.43
C GLY A 24 -9.57 -2.81 -11.20
N ARG A 25 -10.72 -2.44 -10.65
CA ARG A 25 -11.51 -1.38 -11.27
C ARG A 25 -10.66 -0.12 -11.26
N ILE A 26 -10.38 0.44 -12.44
CA ILE A 26 -9.85 1.80 -12.54
C ILE A 26 -10.85 2.65 -11.78
N THR A 27 -10.35 3.35 -10.77
CA THR A 27 -11.16 4.15 -9.86
C THR A 27 -10.69 5.59 -9.95
N SER A 28 -11.50 6.50 -9.43
CA SER A 28 -11.17 7.92 -9.32
C SER A 28 -10.88 8.30 -7.88
N ARG A 29 -10.29 9.47 -7.67
CA ARG A 29 -10.16 10.10 -6.35
C ARG A 29 -11.51 10.32 -5.68
N LYS A 30 -12.59 10.49 -6.43
CA LYS A 30 -13.94 10.58 -5.86
C LYS A 30 -14.28 9.38 -4.96
N MET A 31 -13.76 8.19 -5.28
CA MET A 31 -13.97 6.99 -4.48
C MET A 31 -13.06 6.91 -3.25
N GLU A 32 -11.82 7.39 -3.36
CA GLU A 32 -10.89 7.45 -2.23
C GLU A 32 -9.93 8.65 -2.40
N PRO A 33 -10.31 9.83 -1.86
CA PRO A 33 -9.63 11.10 -2.15
C PRO A 33 -8.33 11.28 -1.37
N SER A 34 -8.07 10.41 -0.39
CA SER A 34 -6.87 10.43 0.44
C SER A 34 -5.63 9.85 -0.23
N VAL A 35 -5.79 9.02 -1.27
CA VAL A 35 -4.66 8.26 -1.84
C VAL A 35 -3.70 9.17 -2.60
N ALA A 36 -2.41 9.03 -2.35
CA ALA A 36 -1.35 9.71 -3.07
C ALA A 36 -0.36 8.71 -3.67
N LEU A 37 0.20 9.08 -4.81
CA LEU A 37 1.34 8.40 -5.43
C LEU A 37 2.62 8.96 -4.81
N ILE A 38 3.49 8.10 -4.30
CA ILE A 38 4.81 8.48 -3.81
C ILE A 38 5.81 8.14 -4.91
N HIS A 39 6.49 9.15 -5.44
CA HIS A 39 7.57 9.02 -6.39
C HIS A 39 8.88 9.35 -5.69
N ILE A 40 9.81 8.41 -5.69
CA ILE A 40 11.15 8.62 -5.16
C ILE A 40 12.10 8.76 -6.35
N ALA A 41 12.54 9.99 -6.59
CA ALA A 41 13.57 10.31 -7.56
C ALA A 41 14.92 9.77 -7.07
N ARG A 42 15.51 8.84 -7.81
CA ARG A 42 16.90 8.45 -7.52
C ARG A 42 17.84 9.41 -8.22
N ASN A 43 18.57 10.18 -7.41
CA ASN A 43 19.62 11.05 -7.93
C ASN A 43 20.56 10.20 -8.79
N THR A 44 20.75 10.60 -10.05
CA THR A 44 21.55 9.87 -11.05
C THR A 44 23.04 9.98 -10.71
N ARG A 45 23.47 9.40 -9.59
CA ARG A 45 24.89 9.10 -9.43
C ARG A 45 25.21 8.00 -10.43
N ARG A 46 25.95 8.34 -11.50
CA ARG A 46 26.67 7.36 -12.30
C ARG A 46 27.60 6.62 -11.34
N VAL A 47 27.18 5.46 -10.84
CA VAL A 47 28.07 4.58 -10.09
C VAL A 47 28.99 3.94 -11.12
N ARG A 48 30.23 4.44 -11.23
CA ARG A 48 31.30 3.74 -11.97
C ARG A 48 31.74 2.56 -11.11
N GLY A 49 31.19 1.38 -11.38
CA GLY A 49 31.68 0.11 -10.87
C GLY A 49 31.79 -0.89 -12.02
N ASN A 50 33.00 -1.42 -12.25
CA ASN A 50 33.32 -2.48 -13.22
C ASN A 50 32.77 -2.29 -14.66
N GLY A 51 32.84 -1.08 -15.22
CA GLY A 51 32.51 -0.85 -16.64
C GLY A 51 31.01 -0.87 -17.00
N TYR A 52 30.10 -1.07 -16.03
CA TYR A 52 28.65 -1.04 -16.26
C TYR A 52 28.03 0.25 -15.73
N THR A 53 27.37 1.01 -16.61
CA THR A 53 26.58 2.19 -16.23
C THR A 53 25.13 1.75 -15.98
N TYR A 54 24.72 1.64 -14.71
CA TYR A 54 23.32 1.36 -14.37
C TYR A 54 22.52 2.68 -14.30
N LYS A 55 21.50 2.83 -15.16
CA LYS A 55 20.43 3.82 -14.92
C LYS A 55 19.59 3.34 -13.74
N LEU A 56 19.77 3.95 -12.57
CA LEU A 56 18.89 3.72 -11.42
C LEU A 56 17.47 4.13 -11.80
N LYS A 57 16.55 3.18 -11.82
CA LYS A 57 15.12 3.42 -12.10
C LYS A 57 14.45 4.06 -10.89
N ASP A 58 13.53 4.98 -11.17
CA ASP A 58 12.63 5.55 -10.17
C ASP A 58 11.88 4.48 -9.38
N GLU A 59 11.65 4.76 -8.12
CA GLU A 59 10.85 3.94 -7.25
C GLU A 59 9.53 4.62 -6.95
N TYR A 60 8.50 3.79 -6.82
CA TYR A 60 7.15 4.26 -6.58
C TYR A 60 6.52 3.45 -5.46
N CYS A 61 5.72 4.14 -4.67
CA CYS A 61 4.87 3.60 -3.62
C CYS A 61 3.52 4.32 -3.64
N THR A 62 2.60 3.85 -2.81
CA THR A 62 1.33 4.51 -2.55
C THR A 62 1.32 4.98 -1.10
N GLY A 63 0.53 6.00 -0.77
CA GLY A 63 0.29 6.46 0.59
C GLY A 63 -1.11 7.05 0.72
N SER A 64 -1.48 7.43 1.93
CA SER A 64 -2.78 8.04 2.23
C SER A 64 -2.61 9.26 3.14
N LEU A 65 -3.29 10.36 2.82
CA LEU A 65 -3.36 11.50 3.73
C LEU A 65 -4.24 11.16 4.93
N ILE A 66 -3.76 11.47 6.14
CA ILE A 66 -4.55 11.43 7.38
C ILE A 66 -4.82 12.82 7.94
N SER A 67 -4.12 13.85 7.44
CA SER A 67 -4.42 15.28 7.61
C SER A 67 -3.92 16.05 6.39
N ARG A 68 -4.17 17.36 6.31
CA ARG A 68 -3.72 18.25 5.23
C ARG A 68 -2.21 18.26 5.01
N GLN A 69 -1.43 17.84 6.00
CA GLN A 69 0.04 17.87 5.94
C GLN A 69 0.69 16.55 6.36
N VAL A 70 -0.09 15.55 6.78
CA VAL A 70 0.46 14.27 7.25
C VAL A 70 -0.04 13.14 6.37
N LEU A 71 0.92 12.42 5.80
CA LEU A 71 0.72 11.23 4.99
C LEU A 71 1.24 10.00 5.73
N ILE A 72 0.54 8.88 5.60
CA ILE A 72 0.96 7.57 6.09
C ILE A 72 1.27 6.64 4.90
N THR A 73 2.33 5.85 5.03
CA THR A 73 2.80 4.89 4.01
C THR A 73 3.66 3.80 4.65
N ALA A 74 4.19 2.86 3.88
CA ALA A 74 5.09 1.82 4.40
C ALA A 74 6.49 2.38 4.68
N GLY A 75 7.13 1.91 5.76
CA GLY A 75 8.46 2.39 6.19
C GLY A 75 9.54 2.15 5.14
N HIS A 76 9.52 0.98 4.51
CA HIS A 76 10.49 0.62 3.46
C HIS A 76 10.38 1.47 2.19
N CYS A 77 9.27 2.21 2.00
CA CYS A 77 9.15 3.13 0.87
C CYS A 77 10.04 4.36 1.01
N ILE A 78 10.34 4.79 2.24
CA ILE A 78 11.06 6.06 2.50
C ILE A 78 12.35 5.90 3.31
N ARG A 79 12.62 4.71 3.87
CA ARG A 79 13.84 4.45 4.66
C ARG A 79 15.10 4.80 3.87
N GLY A 80 15.96 5.61 4.47
CA GLY A 80 17.26 5.99 3.91
C GLY A 80 17.18 6.96 2.73
N LYS A 81 16.02 7.58 2.48
CA LYS A 81 15.81 8.51 1.36
C LYS A 81 15.74 9.95 1.87
N SER A 82 16.31 10.89 1.10
CA SER A 82 16.21 12.31 1.43
C SER A 82 14.80 12.84 1.18
N GLY A 83 14.27 13.68 2.06
CA GLY A 83 12.95 14.28 1.89
C GLY A 83 12.77 15.04 0.58
N SER A 84 13.84 15.70 0.10
CA SER A 84 13.86 16.40 -1.20
C SER A 84 13.76 15.49 -2.41
N THR A 85 14.04 14.20 -2.26
CA THR A 85 13.95 13.19 -3.33
C THR A 85 12.60 12.48 -3.37
N ILE A 86 11.72 12.76 -2.40
CA ILE A 86 10.41 12.13 -2.27
C ILE A 86 9.33 13.13 -2.66
N MET A 87 8.63 12.84 -3.75
CA MET A 87 7.50 13.61 -4.25
C MET A 87 6.20 12.85 -3.93
N VAL A 88 5.30 13.53 -3.24
CA VAL A 88 3.95 13.05 -2.97
C VAL A 88 3.02 13.70 -4.00
N ASN A 89 2.55 12.90 -4.94
CA ASN A 89 1.79 13.32 -6.11
C ASN A 89 0.31 12.96 -5.95
N PHE A 90 -0.56 13.95 -6.15
CA PHE A 90 -2.00 13.75 -6.18
C PHE A 90 -2.44 13.72 -7.65
N MET A 91 -2.84 12.55 -8.12
CA MET A 91 -3.16 12.24 -9.53
C MET A 91 -4.65 11.90 -9.72
N GLU A 92 -5.35 12.51 -10.67
CA GLU A 92 -6.69 12.10 -11.14
C GLU A 92 -6.62 11.75 -12.62
N LYS A 93 -7.12 10.58 -13.04
CA LYS A 93 -7.11 10.14 -14.46
C LYS A 93 -5.79 10.42 -15.20
N GLN A 94 -4.65 10.15 -14.57
CA GLN A 94 -3.29 10.38 -15.09
C GLN A 94 -2.83 11.85 -15.15
N LYS A 95 -3.67 12.81 -14.77
CA LYS A 95 -3.32 14.23 -14.59
C LYS A 95 -2.80 14.47 -13.18
N LEU A 96 -1.66 15.17 -13.07
CA LEU A 96 -1.14 15.65 -11.80
C LEU A 96 -1.93 16.87 -11.36
N LEU A 97 -2.57 16.80 -10.20
CA LEU A 97 -3.33 17.89 -9.59
C LEU A 97 -2.41 18.83 -8.83
N LEU A 98 -1.62 18.25 -7.93
CA LEU A 98 -0.61 18.94 -7.15
C LEU A 98 0.41 17.92 -6.64
N PHE A 99 1.56 18.43 -6.20
CA PHE A 99 2.54 17.64 -5.48
C PHE A 99 3.05 18.37 -4.24
N ARG A 100 3.63 17.60 -3.32
CA ARG A 100 4.37 18.09 -2.15
C ARG A 100 5.67 17.32 -2.01
N THR A 101 6.66 17.93 -1.38
CA THR A 101 7.90 17.23 -0.98
C THR A 101 7.85 16.92 0.51
N VAL A 102 8.72 16.02 0.93
CA VAL A 102 8.77 15.59 2.34
C VAL A 102 9.67 16.51 3.13
N GLN A 103 9.14 17.09 4.21
CA GLN A 103 9.92 17.88 5.17
C GLN A 103 10.62 16.98 6.17
N LYS A 104 9.87 16.08 6.81
CA LYS A 104 10.34 15.13 7.82
C LYS A 104 9.54 13.84 7.71
N TYR A 105 10.11 12.74 8.17
CA TYR A 105 9.38 11.50 8.32
C TYR A 105 9.83 10.75 9.57
N HIS A 106 8.93 9.93 10.10
CA HIS A 106 9.19 9.04 11.22
C HIS A 106 8.79 7.62 10.83
N ILE A 107 9.71 6.67 11.00
CA ILE A 107 9.44 5.25 10.74
C ILE A 107 9.35 4.55 12.08
N PHE A 108 8.27 3.81 12.28
CA PHE A 108 8.13 2.90 13.40
C PHE A 108 7.75 1.51 12.89
N ARG A 109 8.00 0.51 13.72
CA ARG A 109 7.74 -0.89 13.41
C ARG A 109 6.77 -1.44 14.41
N GLN A 110 5.90 -2.34 13.96
CA GLN A 110 5.21 -3.21 14.88
C GLN A 110 6.25 -4.17 15.49
N VAL A 111 6.46 -4.06 16.80
CA VAL A 111 7.25 -5.04 17.56
C VAL A 111 6.26 -6.12 17.98
N ASP A 112 6.39 -7.32 17.44
CA ASP A 112 5.72 -8.49 18.00
C ASP A 112 6.38 -8.74 19.37
N VAL A 113 5.70 -8.35 20.46
CA VAL A 113 6.18 -8.61 21.82
C VAL A 113 6.23 -10.12 22.01
N LEU A 114 7.41 -10.70 21.90
CA LEU A 114 7.72 -12.01 22.47
C LEU A 114 8.60 -11.76 23.69
N LEU A 115 8.04 -12.11 24.85
CA LEU A 115 8.79 -12.41 26.06
C LEU A 115 9.91 -13.40 25.71
N ASN A 116 11.13 -13.07 26.16
CA ASN A 116 12.30 -13.93 26.33
C ASN A 116 12.60 -14.93 25.21
N HIS A 117 13.59 -14.62 24.37
CA HIS A 117 14.77 -15.48 24.21
C HIS A 117 15.88 -14.72 23.46
N GLU A 118 17.05 -14.73 24.08
CA GLU A 118 18.40 -14.25 23.72
C GLU A 118 18.63 -13.75 22.28
N VAL A 119 19.03 -12.48 22.22
CA VAL A 119 19.51 -11.78 21.03
C VAL A 119 21.00 -12.09 20.86
N THR A 120 21.36 -12.89 19.85
CA THR A 120 22.71 -12.84 19.28
C THR A 120 22.72 -11.92 18.06
N THR A 121 23.42 -10.81 18.21
CA THR A 121 23.80 -9.81 17.22
C THR A 121 24.21 -10.41 15.86
N THR A 122 23.61 -9.97 14.76
CA THR A 122 24.29 -9.98 13.44
C THR A 122 23.67 -9.00 12.42
N LEU A 123 24.44 -7.94 12.16
CA LEU A 123 24.65 -7.21 10.90
C LEU A 123 23.44 -6.71 10.08
N ILE A 124 23.18 -5.41 10.23
CA ILE A 124 22.44 -4.55 9.31
C ILE A 124 23.29 -4.33 8.04
N MET A 125 22.88 -4.90 6.90
CA MET A 125 23.38 -4.48 5.58
C MET A 125 22.37 -4.83 4.47
N ASN A 126 21.89 -3.76 3.81
CA ASN A 126 21.55 -3.63 2.40
C ASN A 126 20.58 -4.59 1.67
N TRP A 127 19.87 -3.93 0.75
CA TRP A 127 18.76 -4.39 -0.07
C TRP A 127 19.25 -5.40 -1.13
N TYR A 128 19.32 -6.68 -0.79
CA TYR A 128 19.36 -7.78 -1.75
C TYR A 128 18.47 -8.92 -1.26
N CYS A 129 17.55 -9.37 -2.11
CA CYS A 129 16.85 -10.64 -1.91
C CYS A 129 17.86 -11.78 -2.12
N LEU A 130 18.62 -12.07 -1.06
CA LEU A 130 19.64 -13.11 -1.00
C LEU A 130 19.29 -14.14 0.07
N ILE A 131 18.01 -14.52 0.17
CA ILE A 131 17.59 -15.72 0.90
C ILE A 131 16.50 -16.39 0.06
N CYS A 132 16.90 -17.31 -0.81
CA CYS A 132 16.06 -18.39 -1.32
C CYS A 132 16.96 -19.62 -1.49
N LYS A 133 17.35 -20.24 -0.39
CA LYS A 133 17.79 -21.64 -0.38
C LYS A 133 17.14 -22.37 0.78
N ASN A 134 16.32 -23.35 0.39
CA ASN A 134 15.63 -24.38 1.17
C ASN A 134 14.42 -23.94 2.00
N TYR A 135 13.26 -24.32 1.47
CA TYR A 135 11.93 -24.42 2.07
C TYR A 135 11.86 -24.18 3.58
N LYS A 136 11.71 -22.91 3.95
CA LYS A 136 11.18 -22.43 5.23
C LYS A 136 10.59 -21.05 4.92
N LEU A 137 9.40 -20.75 5.42
CA LEU A 137 8.71 -19.47 5.23
C LEU A 137 9.70 -18.31 5.34
N ILE A 138 10.04 -17.66 4.22
CA ILE A 138 10.73 -16.37 4.25
C ILE A 138 9.65 -15.31 4.49
N SER A 139 9.07 -15.34 5.68
CA SER A 139 8.71 -14.08 6.31
C SER A 139 10.00 -13.54 6.88
N PHE A 140 10.65 -12.61 6.17
CA PHE A 140 11.65 -11.78 6.83
C PHE A 140 10.96 -11.18 8.07
N GLN A 141 11.47 -11.52 9.25
CA GLN A 141 11.00 -11.05 10.54
C GLN A 141 11.45 -9.59 10.75
N SER A 142 11.27 -8.76 9.74
CA SER A 142 11.20 -7.31 9.89
C SER A 142 9.74 -7.03 10.17
N GLY A 143 9.41 -6.64 11.40
CA GLY A 143 8.06 -6.21 11.75
C GLY A 143 7.48 -5.25 10.71
N GLU A 144 6.17 -5.28 10.54
CA GLU A 144 5.45 -4.41 9.60
C GLU A 144 5.87 -2.96 9.87
N ASP A 145 6.54 -2.36 8.88
CA ASP A 145 7.10 -1.02 9.01
C ASP A 145 6.17 0.02 8.41
N ILE A 146 5.96 1.09 9.17
CA ILE A 146 5.07 2.17 8.79
C ILE A 146 5.82 3.49 8.93
N ALA A 147 5.48 4.42 8.06
CA ALA A 147 6.05 5.74 7.98
C ALA A 147 4.95 6.79 8.09
N LEU A 148 5.17 7.77 8.96
CA LEU A 148 4.45 9.03 8.96
C LEU A 148 5.33 10.11 8.33
N VAL A 149 4.75 10.84 7.40
CA VAL A 149 5.43 11.78 6.52
C VAL A 149 4.79 13.15 6.74
N LEU A 150 5.59 14.12 7.17
CA LEU A 150 5.21 15.53 7.23
C LEU A 150 5.57 16.20 5.91
N LEU A 151 4.55 16.70 5.21
CA LEU A 151 4.70 17.41 3.95
C LEU A 151 5.26 18.82 4.19
N ASN A 152 6.04 19.31 3.24
CA ASN A 152 6.64 20.65 3.31
C ASN A 152 5.62 21.81 3.36
N LYS A 153 4.43 21.60 2.80
CA LYS A 153 3.31 22.55 2.82
C LYS A 153 1.98 21.79 2.93
N PRO A 154 0.95 22.38 3.55
CA PRO A 154 -0.38 21.78 3.60
C PRO A 154 -1.00 21.65 2.20
N VAL A 155 -1.95 20.73 2.09
CA VAL A 155 -2.79 20.51 0.92
C VAL A 155 -4.18 21.07 1.20
N TYR A 156 -4.80 21.71 0.22
CA TYR A 156 -6.19 22.16 0.33
C TYR A 156 -7.11 20.95 0.22
N LEU A 157 -7.94 20.74 1.23
CA LEU A 157 -8.79 19.55 1.36
C LEU A 157 -10.26 19.88 1.20
N CYS A 158 -11.01 18.93 0.64
CA CYS A 158 -12.47 18.84 0.71
C CYS A 158 -13.15 20.15 0.32
N ASP A 159 -12.72 20.73 -0.79
CA ASP A 159 -13.30 21.96 -1.34
C ASP A 159 -14.56 21.62 -2.13
N GLU A 160 -15.70 22.09 -1.63
CA GLU A 160 -17.01 21.86 -2.24
C GLU A 160 -17.24 22.73 -3.48
N SER A 161 -16.49 23.84 -3.60
CA SER A 161 -16.61 24.80 -4.70
C SER A 161 -15.86 24.38 -5.97
N ASP A 162 -15.23 23.19 -5.97
CA ASP A 162 -14.68 22.54 -7.16
C ASP A 162 -15.74 21.60 -7.79
N PRO A 163 -16.46 22.05 -8.84
CA PRO A 163 -17.51 21.27 -9.50
C PRO A 163 -16.97 20.13 -10.38
N GLU A 164 -15.68 20.12 -10.76
CA GLU A 164 -15.09 19.11 -11.66
C GLU A 164 -14.50 17.88 -10.93
N HIS A 165 -14.50 17.87 -9.59
CA HIS A 165 -14.23 16.72 -8.71
C HIS A 165 -12.82 16.10 -8.80
N GLU A 166 -11.79 16.95 -8.74
CA GLU A 166 -10.39 16.58 -8.47
C GLU A 166 -10.04 16.73 -6.97
N ARG A 167 -11.01 16.43 -6.09
CA ARG A 167 -10.90 16.70 -4.64
C ARG A 167 -9.84 15.84 -3.95
N VAL A 168 -8.95 16.49 -3.21
CA VAL A 168 -8.07 15.84 -2.23
C VAL A 168 -8.79 15.80 -0.88
N GLY A 169 -8.70 14.66 -0.20
CA GLY A 169 -9.31 14.44 1.10
C GLY A 169 -8.37 13.72 2.06
N VAL A 170 -8.90 13.30 3.20
CA VAL A 170 -8.16 12.56 4.23
C VAL A 170 -8.86 11.25 4.54
N ALA A 171 -8.07 10.24 4.89
CA ALA A 171 -8.57 8.97 5.35
C ALA A 171 -8.90 9.06 6.84
N ARG A 172 -10.05 8.49 7.21
CA ARG A 172 -10.52 8.44 8.58
C ARG A 172 -9.79 7.35 9.35
N LEU A 173 -9.07 7.71 10.40
CA LEU A 173 -8.47 6.74 11.31
C LEU A 173 -9.56 6.06 12.17
N PRO A 174 -9.40 4.78 12.52
CA PRO A 174 -10.30 4.04 13.41
C PRO A 174 -10.04 4.44 14.88
N LEU A 175 -10.20 5.73 15.17
CA LEU A 175 -10.19 6.26 16.53
C LEU A 175 -11.53 5.92 17.17
N GLY A 176 -11.51 5.44 18.41
CA GLY A 176 -12.71 5.22 19.20
C GLY A 176 -12.34 4.96 20.64
N SER A 177 -13.19 5.41 21.55
CA SER A 177 -13.12 5.03 22.96
C SER A 177 -13.22 3.50 23.15
N LEU A 178 -12.89 2.99 24.34
CA LEU A 178 -12.83 1.55 24.64
C LEU A 178 -14.07 0.76 24.21
N ARG A 179 -15.25 1.41 24.16
CA ARG A 179 -16.53 0.80 23.74
C ARG A 179 -16.80 0.83 22.23
N TYR A 180 -16.15 1.72 21.47
CA TYR A 180 -16.36 1.90 20.02
C TYR A 180 -15.16 1.46 19.17
N ARG A 181 -14.20 0.77 19.81
CA ARG A 181 -13.02 0.23 19.16
C ARG A 181 -13.39 -0.93 18.25
N TRP A 182 -12.85 -0.92 17.03
CA TRP A 182 -12.94 -2.03 16.09
C TRP A 182 -12.40 -3.33 16.69
N THR A 183 -13.27 -4.33 16.78
CA THR A 183 -12.92 -5.71 17.15
C THR A 183 -12.37 -6.49 15.95
N ASP A 184 -11.67 -7.59 16.23
CA ASP A 184 -11.12 -8.44 15.17
C ASP A 184 -12.22 -9.13 14.36
N ASN A 185 -13.37 -9.41 14.97
CA ASN A 185 -14.51 -10.00 14.28
C ASN A 185 -15.16 -9.00 13.33
N GLU A 186 -15.33 -7.73 13.74
CA GLU A 186 -15.81 -6.67 12.87
C GLU A 186 -14.90 -6.47 11.65
N ILE A 187 -13.58 -6.52 11.82
CA ILE A 187 -12.65 -6.43 10.68
C ILE A 187 -12.81 -7.61 9.73
N LYS A 188 -12.94 -8.83 10.26
CA LYS A 188 -13.11 -10.04 9.43
C LYS A 188 -14.40 -9.99 8.60
N SER A 189 -15.47 -9.41 9.16
CA SER A 189 -16.77 -9.29 8.47
C SER A 189 -16.90 -8.02 7.62
N ALA A 190 -16.00 -7.04 7.79
CA ALA A 190 -16.08 -5.77 7.08
C ALA A 190 -15.75 -5.92 5.60
N LYS A 191 -16.42 -5.12 4.77
CA LYS A 191 -16.08 -4.96 3.35
C LYS A 191 -14.85 -4.07 3.27
N CYS A 192 -13.73 -4.65 2.85
CA CYS A 192 -12.46 -3.95 2.77
C CYS A 192 -11.96 -3.86 1.33
N THR A 193 -11.43 -2.70 0.98
CA THR A 193 -10.89 -2.40 -0.35
C THR A 193 -9.49 -1.83 -0.21
N ILE A 194 -8.57 -2.31 -1.02
CA ILE A 194 -7.22 -1.75 -1.12
C ILE A 194 -7.12 -0.84 -2.33
N PHE A 195 -6.35 0.23 -2.19
CA PHE A 195 -6.13 1.22 -3.24
C PHE A 195 -4.64 1.40 -3.50
N GLY A 196 -4.27 1.57 -4.77
CA GLY A 196 -2.87 1.63 -5.15
C GLY A 196 -2.62 2.13 -6.58
N TYR A 197 -1.37 2.53 -6.81
CA TYR A 197 -0.82 2.92 -8.11
C TYR A 197 0.19 1.90 -8.65
N GLY A 198 0.14 0.65 -8.17
CA GLY A 198 1.04 -0.43 -8.57
C GLY A 198 1.18 -0.60 -10.08
N LYS A 199 2.33 -1.14 -10.49
CA LYS A 199 2.67 -1.37 -11.90
C LYS A 199 1.56 -2.12 -12.64
N ASN A 200 1.17 -1.62 -13.81
CA ASN A 200 0.24 -2.29 -14.71
C ASN A 200 0.86 -3.56 -15.29
N GLU A 201 0.05 -4.61 -15.36
CA GLU A 201 0.37 -5.94 -15.88
C GLU A 201 0.78 -5.94 -17.35
N LYS A 202 0.07 -5.17 -18.19
CA LYS A 202 0.31 -5.13 -19.64
C LYS A 202 1.62 -4.47 -20.00
N ARG A 203 2.09 -3.53 -19.17
CA ARG A 203 3.25 -2.68 -19.47
C ARG A 203 4.43 -2.87 -18.51
N SER A 204 4.25 -3.64 -17.44
CA SER A 204 5.22 -3.79 -16.33
C SER A 204 5.74 -2.44 -15.79
N LYS A 205 4.94 -1.38 -15.94
CA LYS A 205 5.24 0.01 -15.61
C LYS A 205 4.01 0.63 -14.93
N ILE A 206 4.22 1.65 -14.12
CA ILE A 206 3.12 2.45 -13.58
C ILE A 206 2.47 3.23 -14.73
N ASP A 207 1.14 3.24 -14.73
CA ASP A 207 0.32 3.97 -15.70
C ASP A 207 -0.40 5.18 -15.08
N PHE A 208 -0.06 5.52 -13.83
CA PHE A 208 -0.59 6.65 -13.06
C PHE A 208 -2.11 6.62 -12.85
N ARG A 209 -2.75 5.45 -13.03
CA ARG A 209 -4.18 5.26 -12.74
C ARG A 209 -4.35 4.66 -11.36
N LEU A 210 -5.22 5.25 -10.57
CA LEU A 210 -5.62 4.69 -9.28
C LEU A 210 -6.48 3.45 -9.54
N ARG A 211 -6.21 2.37 -8.80
CA ARG A 211 -6.96 1.12 -8.90
C ARG A 211 -7.40 0.66 -7.53
N SER A 212 -8.46 -0.13 -7.50
CA SER A 212 -8.97 -0.73 -6.28
C SER A 212 -9.25 -2.22 -6.41
N MET A 213 -9.14 -2.94 -5.30
CA MET A 213 -9.47 -4.36 -5.21
C MET A 213 -10.11 -4.67 -3.86
N GLN A 214 -11.21 -5.42 -3.87
CA GLN A 214 -11.82 -5.91 -2.64
C GLN A 214 -11.01 -7.08 -2.08
N ILE A 215 -10.88 -7.13 -0.76
CA ILE A 215 -10.19 -8.20 -0.04
C ILE A 215 -10.97 -8.61 1.21
N ASN A 216 -10.78 -9.85 1.62
CA ASN A 216 -11.27 -10.35 2.90
C ASN A 216 -10.11 -10.41 3.89
N LEU A 217 -10.17 -9.58 4.93
CA LEU A 217 -9.14 -9.52 5.95
C LEU A 217 -9.28 -10.68 6.93
N LYS A 218 -8.14 -11.17 7.39
CA LYS A 218 -8.02 -12.18 8.44
C LYS A 218 -7.07 -11.65 9.50
N MET A 219 -7.44 -11.88 10.76
CA MET A 219 -6.58 -11.58 11.90
C MET A 219 -5.82 -12.83 12.32
N SER A 220 -4.50 -12.67 12.47
CA SER A 220 -3.61 -13.66 13.08
C SER A 220 -2.64 -12.92 14.01
N LYS A 221 -1.33 -13.23 13.98
CA LYS A 221 -0.30 -12.35 14.55
C LYS A 221 -0.21 -11.01 13.80
N SER A 222 -0.56 -11.04 12.51
CA SER A 222 -0.59 -9.91 11.58
C SER A 222 -1.95 -9.77 10.90
N LEU A 223 -2.24 -8.58 10.36
CA LEU A 223 -3.38 -8.35 9.48
C LEU A 223 -3.04 -8.85 8.06
N VAL A 224 -3.80 -9.83 7.57
CA VAL A 224 -3.50 -10.50 6.29
C VAL A 224 -4.73 -10.68 5.41
N ALA A 225 -4.53 -10.84 4.11
CA ALA A 225 -5.57 -11.30 3.19
C ALA A 225 -5.02 -12.41 2.29
N ASN A 226 -5.79 -13.47 2.10
CA ASN A 226 -5.50 -14.45 1.07
C ASN A 226 -5.93 -13.88 -0.28
N LEU A 227 -5.05 -13.98 -1.27
CA LEU A 227 -5.31 -13.52 -2.62
C LEU A 227 -5.68 -14.71 -3.51
N SER A 228 -6.77 -14.58 -4.25
CA SER A 228 -7.15 -15.56 -5.26
C SER A 228 -6.19 -15.50 -6.47
N ASN A 229 -6.32 -16.45 -7.40
CA ASN A 229 -5.51 -16.50 -8.62
C ASN A 229 -5.63 -15.21 -9.44
N ASN A 230 -6.79 -14.56 -9.41
CA ASN A 230 -6.96 -13.30 -10.12
C ASN A 230 -6.43 -12.12 -9.33
N GLN A 231 -6.35 -12.19 -7.99
CA GLN A 231 -5.91 -11.08 -7.14
C GLN A 231 -4.39 -10.92 -7.12
N LYS A 232 -3.89 -9.71 -7.32
CA LYS A 232 -2.44 -9.41 -7.37
C LYS A 232 -2.15 -8.05 -6.75
N ILE A 233 -1.10 -8.01 -5.93
CA ILE A 233 -0.45 -6.80 -5.39
C ILE A 233 0.90 -6.67 -6.09
N CYS A 234 1.22 -5.47 -6.55
CA CYS A 234 2.33 -5.23 -7.45
C CYS A 234 3.30 -4.20 -6.90
N PRO A 235 4.56 -4.18 -7.37
CA PRO A 235 5.48 -3.12 -7.00
C PRO A 235 4.87 -1.75 -7.28
N GLY A 236 4.83 -0.87 -6.28
CA GLY A 236 4.11 0.41 -6.31
C GLY A 236 2.88 0.47 -5.40
N ASP A 237 2.27 -0.68 -5.07
CA ASP A 237 1.13 -0.74 -4.13
C ASP A 237 1.56 -0.66 -2.66
N SER A 238 2.85 -0.88 -2.37
CA SER A 238 3.43 -0.72 -1.04
C SER A 238 3.06 0.65 -0.44
N GLY A 239 2.60 0.64 0.81
CA GLY A 239 2.12 1.80 1.52
C GLY A 239 0.68 2.22 1.19
N GLY A 240 0.03 1.55 0.24
CA GLY A 240 -1.35 1.83 -0.15
C GLY A 240 -2.36 1.47 0.94
N PRO A 241 -3.45 2.27 1.07
CA PRO A 241 -4.40 2.11 2.16
C PRO A 241 -5.33 0.90 1.96
N VAL A 242 -5.68 0.27 3.07
CA VAL A 242 -6.79 -0.67 3.21
C VAL A 242 -7.94 0.05 3.89
N ILE A 243 -9.01 0.30 3.14
CA ILE A 243 -10.19 1.02 3.59
C ILE A 243 -11.31 0.02 3.84
N CYS A 244 -11.84 0.00 5.06
CA CYS A 244 -12.95 -0.88 5.44
C CYS A 244 -14.17 -0.07 5.84
N SER A 245 -15.35 -0.55 5.44
CA SER A 245 -16.63 0.07 5.79
C SER A 245 -17.16 -0.44 7.14
N ARG A 246 -17.67 0.48 7.97
CA ARG A 246 -18.48 0.20 9.17
C ARG A 246 -19.67 1.14 9.18
N GLY A 247 -20.86 0.59 8.94
CA GLY A 247 -22.02 1.38 8.52
C GLY A 247 -21.71 2.12 7.22
N ASP A 248 -22.14 3.38 7.13
CA ASP A 248 -21.92 4.24 5.96
C ASP A 248 -20.55 4.95 5.96
N GLN A 249 -19.67 4.58 6.89
CA GLN A 249 -18.40 5.24 7.11
C GLN A 249 -17.24 4.33 6.70
N SER A 250 -16.24 4.93 6.05
CA SER A 250 -15.04 4.26 5.59
C SER A 250 -13.84 4.63 6.47
N TYR A 251 -13.06 3.63 6.86
CA TYR A 251 -11.95 3.77 7.81
C TYR A 251 -10.67 3.16 7.26
N LEU A 252 -9.54 3.82 7.52
CA LEU A 252 -8.20 3.31 7.24
C LEU A 252 -7.79 2.27 8.27
N VAL A 253 -8.01 1.00 7.96
CA VAL A 253 -7.77 -0.11 8.87
C VAL A 253 -6.36 -0.69 8.71
N GLY A 254 -5.79 -0.63 7.51
CA GLY A 254 -4.48 -1.18 7.26
C GLY A 254 -3.67 -0.46 6.19
N ILE A 255 -2.38 -0.79 6.15
CA ILE A 255 -1.43 -0.27 5.15
C ILE A 255 -0.70 -1.44 4.52
N THR A 256 -0.66 -1.49 3.19
CA THR A 256 0.01 -2.58 2.44
C THR A 256 1.51 -2.57 2.70
N THR A 257 2.05 -3.64 3.30
CA THR A 257 3.48 -3.70 3.68
C THR A 257 4.25 -4.77 2.93
N ALA A 258 3.68 -5.96 2.74
CA ALA A 258 4.37 -7.06 2.11
C ALA A 258 3.42 -8.03 1.40
N VAL A 259 3.98 -8.85 0.53
CA VAL A 259 3.30 -9.99 -0.09
C VAL A 259 3.91 -11.30 0.40
N ILE A 260 3.09 -12.34 0.49
CA ILE A 260 3.51 -13.69 0.87
C ILE A 260 3.39 -14.58 -0.36
N SER A 261 4.39 -15.41 -0.56
CA SER A 261 4.42 -16.45 -1.58
C SER A 261 4.61 -17.80 -0.92
N ALA A 262 3.67 -18.72 -1.15
CA ALA A 262 3.77 -20.11 -0.72
C ALA A 262 4.23 -21.05 -1.86
N GLN A 263 4.30 -20.54 -3.10
CA GLN A 263 4.56 -21.34 -4.30
C GLN A 263 5.52 -20.61 -5.24
N SER A 264 6.23 -21.37 -6.07
CA SER A 264 7.11 -20.81 -7.11
C SER A 264 6.76 -21.40 -8.47
N SER A 265 7.01 -20.64 -9.52
CA SER A 265 6.73 -21.04 -10.91
C SER A 265 7.95 -20.78 -11.79
N LYS A 266 8.21 -21.69 -12.74
CA LYS A 266 9.22 -21.44 -13.79
C LYS A 266 8.74 -20.42 -14.82
N ILE A 267 7.42 -20.22 -14.92
CA ILE A 267 6.79 -19.29 -15.86
C ILE A 267 6.71 -17.92 -15.19
N PRO A 268 7.06 -16.83 -15.90
CA PRO A 268 6.89 -15.47 -15.42
C PRO A 268 5.51 -15.25 -14.81
N GLN A 269 5.49 -15.00 -13.51
CA GLN A 269 4.26 -14.66 -12.80
C GLN A 269 4.10 -13.16 -12.78
N LEU A 270 2.87 -12.74 -12.98
CA LEU A 270 2.51 -11.34 -12.92
C LEU A 270 2.77 -10.77 -11.53
N CYS A 271 3.41 -9.59 -11.49
CA CYS A 271 3.78 -8.88 -10.25
C CYS A 271 4.68 -9.68 -9.30
N ALA A 272 5.19 -10.82 -9.78
CA ALA A 272 6.08 -11.65 -9.02
C ALA A 272 7.51 -11.14 -9.05
N PHE A 273 8.20 -11.44 -7.96
CA PHE A 273 9.63 -11.27 -7.86
C PHE A 273 10.31 -12.53 -8.38
N ARG A 274 11.40 -12.35 -9.12
CA ARG A 274 12.28 -13.45 -9.51
C ARG A 274 13.18 -13.79 -8.31
N ALA A 275 13.11 -15.03 -7.87
CA ALA A 275 13.96 -15.57 -6.82
C ALA A 275 15.36 -15.89 -7.37
N SER A 276 16.32 -16.09 -6.45
CA SER A 276 17.72 -16.40 -6.80
C SER A 276 17.89 -17.73 -7.54
N ASP A 277 16.95 -18.66 -7.38
CA ASP A 277 16.90 -19.93 -8.12
C ASP A 277 16.32 -19.77 -9.54
N GLY A 278 16.06 -18.53 -9.96
CA GLY A 278 15.54 -18.18 -11.28
C GLY A 278 14.02 -18.32 -11.43
N LYS A 279 13.32 -18.88 -10.44
CA LYS A 279 11.85 -19.04 -10.46
C LYS A 279 11.14 -17.75 -10.03
N TYR A 280 9.87 -17.65 -10.38
CA TYR A 280 8.99 -16.54 -10.03
C TYR A 280 8.14 -16.91 -8.80
N ALA A 281 8.12 -16.03 -7.80
CA ALA A 281 7.29 -16.19 -6.61
C ALA A 281 5.80 -16.01 -6.95
N VAL A 282 4.98 -17.02 -6.73
CA VAL A 282 3.51 -16.90 -6.89
C VAL A 282 2.97 -16.22 -5.64
N ILE A 283 2.41 -15.02 -5.80
CA ILE A 283 1.82 -14.29 -4.68
C ILE A 283 0.49 -14.95 -4.28
N THR A 284 0.40 -15.40 -3.03
CA THR A 284 -0.76 -16.12 -2.47
C THR A 284 -1.47 -15.33 -1.38
N SER A 285 -0.77 -14.41 -0.71
CA SER A 285 -1.37 -13.58 0.35
C SER A 285 -0.70 -12.22 0.44
N ALA A 286 -1.33 -11.30 1.16
CA ALA A 286 -0.85 -9.97 1.46
C ALA A 286 -0.77 -9.77 2.98
N LYS A 287 0.23 -9.01 3.42
CA LYS A 287 0.34 -8.52 4.79
C LYS A 287 0.12 -7.01 4.84
N PHE A 288 -0.52 -6.58 5.92
CA PHE A 288 -0.84 -5.19 6.16
C PHE A 288 -0.41 -4.82 7.59
N TYR A 289 0.08 -3.60 7.76
CA TYR A 289 0.21 -3.00 9.08
C TYR A 289 -1.19 -2.70 9.63
N ASP A 290 -1.51 -3.15 10.84
CA ASP A 290 -2.79 -2.86 11.51
C ASP A 290 -2.76 -1.49 12.18
N ILE A 291 -3.49 -0.52 11.60
CA ILE A 291 -3.50 0.87 12.07
C ILE A 291 -3.97 0.98 13.53
N ARG A 292 -4.86 0.08 13.98
CA ARG A 292 -5.37 0.10 15.36
C ARG A 292 -4.26 -0.11 16.37
N ARG A 293 -3.22 -0.87 16.01
CA ARG A 293 -2.04 -1.11 16.85
C ARG A 293 -1.08 0.07 16.88
N GLY A 294 -1.18 0.97 15.91
CA GLY A 294 -0.30 2.14 15.73
C GLY A 294 -0.89 3.48 16.17
N ILE A 295 -2.14 3.51 16.66
CA ILE A 295 -2.84 4.78 16.95
C ILE A 295 -2.06 5.67 17.92
N SER A 296 -1.48 5.10 18.99
CA SER A 296 -0.75 5.91 19.97
C SER A 296 0.49 6.56 19.37
N GLN A 297 1.23 5.85 18.52
CA GLN A 297 2.40 6.39 17.81
C GLN A 297 1.99 7.44 16.78
N ILE A 298 0.87 7.24 16.08
CA ILE A 298 0.30 8.22 15.14
C ILE A 298 -0.08 9.50 15.87
N LEU A 299 -0.84 9.41 16.96
CA LEU A 299 -1.24 10.56 17.76
C LEU A 299 -0.03 11.27 18.38
N ARG A 300 0.97 10.52 18.85
CA ARG A 300 2.23 11.11 19.35
C ARG A 300 2.95 11.90 18.27
N PHE A 301 3.09 11.34 17.06
CA PHE A 301 3.70 12.04 15.93
C PHE A 301 2.94 13.33 15.60
N LEU A 302 1.62 13.24 15.51
CA LEU A 302 0.77 14.41 15.26
C LEU A 302 0.96 15.47 16.35
N ASN A 303 1.03 15.08 17.62
CA ASN A 303 1.19 16.02 18.73
C ASN A 303 2.56 16.72 18.69
N VAL A 304 3.64 15.94 18.57
CA VAL A 304 5.03 16.46 18.53
C VAL A 304 5.26 17.42 17.35
N HIS A 305 4.49 17.26 16.27
CA HIS A 305 4.59 18.11 15.08
C HIS A 305 3.49 19.17 14.95
N GLY A 306 2.67 19.39 16.01
CA GLY A 306 1.62 20.41 16.01
C GLY A 306 0.49 20.15 15.01
N GLN A 307 0.25 18.89 14.65
CA GLN A 307 -0.71 18.47 13.62
C GLN A 307 -2.02 17.91 14.17
N ILE A 308 -2.18 17.76 15.49
CA ILE A 308 -3.43 17.26 16.10
C ILE A 308 -4.62 18.15 15.73
N ASN A 309 -4.53 19.45 15.98
CA ASN A 309 -5.61 20.39 15.67
C ASN A 309 -5.89 20.47 14.16
N ASN A 310 -4.85 20.37 13.32
CA ASN A 310 -5.02 20.29 11.87
C ASN A 310 -5.85 19.06 11.49
N MET A 311 -5.49 17.88 12.01
CA MET A 311 -6.24 16.65 11.74
C MET A 311 -7.69 16.75 12.19
N LEU A 312 -7.96 17.28 13.40
CA LEU A 312 -9.33 17.44 13.91
C LEU A 312 -10.15 18.37 13.01
N ASN A 313 -9.58 19.53 12.63
CA ASN A 313 -10.23 20.48 11.73
C ASN A 313 -10.46 19.89 10.34
N ASP A 314 -9.50 19.12 9.81
CA ASP A 314 -9.64 18.42 8.54
C ASP A 314 -10.76 17.38 8.60
N TYR A 315 -10.90 16.67 9.70
CA TYR A 315 -11.94 15.67 9.89
C TYR A 315 -13.32 16.33 9.98
N LEU A 316 -13.44 17.44 10.72
CA LEU A 316 -14.69 18.21 10.78
C LEU A 316 -15.09 18.70 9.38
N LYS A 317 -14.13 19.22 8.61
CA LYS A 317 -14.34 19.72 7.24
C LYS A 317 -14.70 18.61 6.26
N CYS A 318 -13.95 17.50 6.25
CA CYS A 318 -14.10 16.44 5.26
C CYS A 318 -15.22 15.45 5.55
N PHE A 319 -15.73 15.42 6.78
CA PHE A 319 -16.72 14.44 7.24
C PHE A 319 -17.98 15.08 7.84
N ASN A 320 -18.26 16.35 7.50
CA ASN A 320 -19.47 17.08 7.89
C ASN A 320 -19.79 16.99 9.39
N GLY A 321 -18.78 17.18 10.25
CA GLY A 321 -18.98 17.23 11.71
C GLY A 321 -19.38 15.91 12.39
N THR A 322 -19.44 14.77 11.70
CA THR A 322 -19.83 13.47 12.29
C THR A 322 -18.71 12.76 13.09
N TYR A 323 -17.78 13.52 13.67
CA TYR A 323 -16.63 12.96 14.39
C TYR A 323 -16.82 13.05 15.91
N ARG A 324 -16.94 11.88 16.57
CA ARG A 324 -16.87 11.75 18.03
C ARG A 324 -15.62 10.96 18.37
N ILE A 325 -14.75 11.54 19.21
CA ILE A 325 -13.58 10.87 19.79
C ILE A 325 -14.06 9.91 20.89
#